data_AF-A0A252BMV5-F1
#
_entry.id   AF-A0A252BMV5-F1
#
_cell.length_a   1.000
_cell.length_b   1.000
_cell.length_c   1.000
_cell.angle_alpha   90.00
_cell.angle_beta   90.00
_cell.angle_gamma   90.00
#
_symmetry.space_group_name_H-M   'P 1'
#
loop_
_entity.id
_entity.type
_entity.pdbx_description
1 polymer ?
#
loop_
_entity_poly.entity_id
_entity_poly.type
_entity_poly.pdbx_seq_one_letter_code
_entity_poly.pdbx_strand_id
1 'polypeptide(L)' 'MKQLGFFDVEERPARLSGRGDQLEAFSRTVDFEVFRPDLEKALTYSDGSKGGRPPFGPVLMF' A
#
# COMPACT_ATOMS: atom_id res chain seq x y z
N MET A 1 -15.89 16.36 -13.94
CA MET A 1 -15.44 15.11 -13.28
C MET A 1 -16.50 14.73 -12.28
N LYS A 2 -17.10 13.53 -12.38
CA LYS A 2 -18.17 13.10 -11.48
C LYS A 2 -17.53 12.66 -10.17
N GLN A 3 -17.74 13.44 -9.11
CA GLN A 3 -17.33 13.04 -7.76
C GLN A 3 -18.21 11.85 -7.37
N LEU A 4 -17.59 10.67 -7.24
CA LEU A 4 -18.25 9.47 -6.73
C LEU A 4 -18.66 9.75 -5.27
N GLY A 5 -19.86 9.32 -4.92
CA GLY A 5 -20.49 9.66 -3.64
C GLY A 5 -19.72 9.04 -2.47
N PHE A 6 -19.87 9.63 -1.29
CA PHE A 6 -19.22 9.20 -0.05
C PHE A 6 -19.47 7.71 0.30
N PHE A 7 -20.48 7.08 -0.30
CA PHE A 7 -20.87 5.68 -0.08
C PHE A 7 -20.38 4.70 -1.15
N ASP A 8 -19.71 5.17 -2.21
CA ASP A 8 -19.18 4.30 -3.28
C ASP A 8 -17.81 3.66 -2.91
N VAL A 9 -17.34 3.90 -1.68
CA VAL A 9 -16.02 3.48 -1.19
C VAL A 9 -15.88 1.96 -1.16
N GLU A 10 -16.94 1.22 -0.86
CA GLU A 10 -16.96 -0.25 -0.86
C GLU A 10 -17.21 -0.85 -2.25
N GLU A 11 -17.95 -0.12 -3.11
CA GLU A 11 -18.26 -0.58 -4.46
C GLU A 11 -17.03 -0.53 -5.38
N ARG A 12 -16.17 0.46 -5.16
CA ARG A 12 -14.94 0.66 -5.92
C ARG A 12 -13.92 -0.50 -5.79
N PRO A 13 -13.55 -0.98 -4.59
CA PRO A 13 -12.68 -2.13 -4.42
C PRO A 13 -13.35 -3.41 -4.95
N ALA A 14 -14.65 -3.63 -4.73
CA ALA A 14 -15.34 -4.79 -5.30
C ALA A 14 -15.26 -4.85 -6.83
N ARG A 15 -15.36 -3.70 -7.51
CA ARG A 15 -15.18 -3.58 -8.97
C ARG A 15 -13.71 -3.75 -9.42
N LEU A 16 -12.73 -3.50 -8.55
CA LEU A 16 -11.30 -3.73 -8.83
C LEU A 16 -10.95 -5.21 -8.62
N SER A 17 -11.33 -5.79 -7.48
CA SER A 17 -11.17 -7.22 -7.18
C SER A 17 -11.86 -8.11 -8.22
N GLY A 18 -13.06 -7.73 -8.67
CA GLY A 18 -13.79 -8.47 -9.72
C GLY A 18 -13.11 -8.51 -11.09
N ARG A 19 -12.10 -7.65 -11.33
CA ARG A 19 -11.27 -7.67 -12.56
C ARG A 19 -9.99 -8.50 -12.41
N GLY A 20 -9.73 -9.06 -11.23
CA GLY A 20 -8.49 -9.77 -10.92
C GLY A 20 -7.38 -8.82 -10.50
N ASP A 21 -7.51 -8.26 -9.30
CA ASP A 21 -6.45 -7.44 -8.70
C ASP A 21 -5.21 -8.33 -8.42
N GLN A 22 -4.14 -8.08 -9.15
CA GLN A 22 -2.89 -8.82 -9.02
C GLN A 22 -2.25 -8.60 -7.65
N LEU A 23 -2.40 -7.41 -7.06
CA LEU A 23 -1.87 -7.12 -5.74
C LEU A 23 -2.60 -7.94 -4.67
N GLU A 24 -3.92 -8.12 -4.83
CA GLU A 24 -4.70 -9.01 -3.96
C GLU A 24 -4.27 -10.48 -4.11
N ALA A 25 -3.90 -10.91 -5.31
CA ALA A 25 -3.38 -12.26 -5.53
C ALA A 25 -1.97 -12.43 -4.90
N PHE A 26 -1.12 -11.41 -5.01
CA PHE A 26 0.22 -11.44 -4.43
C PHE A 26 0.18 -11.38 -2.91
N SER A 27 -0.66 -10.53 -2.30
CA SER A 27 -0.77 -10.43 -0.83
C SER A 27 -1.24 -11.72 -0.17
N ARG A 28 -1.96 -12.58 -0.90
CA ARG A 28 -2.36 -13.92 -0.42
C ARG A 28 -1.23 -14.96 -0.49
N THR A 29 -0.25 -14.75 -1.36
CA THR A 29 0.76 -15.77 -1.72
C THR A 29 2.16 -15.40 -1.23
N VAL A 30 2.45 -14.11 -1.12
CA VAL A 30 3.75 -13.55 -0.80
C VAL A 30 3.67 -12.89 0.56
N ASP A 31 4.53 -13.32 1.48
CA ASP A 31 4.78 -12.56 2.70
C ASP A 31 5.71 -11.38 2.36
N PHE A 32 5.14 -10.19 2.19
CA PHE A 32 5.91 -9.00 1.84
C PHE A 32 6.87 -8.54 2.95
N GLU A 33 6.73 -9.06 4.17
CA GLU A 33 7.64 -8.76 5.29
C GLU A 33 9.07 -9.21 5.02
N VAL A 34 9.25 -10.25 4.19
CA VAL A 34 10.59 -10.76 3.85
C VAL A 34 11.44 -9.71 3.12
N PHE A 35 10.80 -8.73 2.45
CA PHE A 35 11.48 -7.65 1.73
C PHE A 35 11.76 -6.43 2.60
N ARG A 36 11.30 -6.38 3.86
CA ARG A 36 11.46 -5.21 4.72
C ARG A 36 12.92 -4.71 4.80
N PRO A 37 13.95 -5.57 4.99
CA PRO A 37 15.34 -5.11 5.05
C PRO A 37 15.81 -4.46 3.74
N ASP A 38 15.40 -5.03 2.60
CA ASP A 38 15.74 -4.51 1.28
C ASP A 38 15.03 -3.18 1.01
N LEU A 39 13.76 -3.07 1.41
CA LEU A 39 12.96 -1.86 1.27
C LEU A 39 13.49 -0.74 2.17
N GLU A 40 13.84 -1.01 3.42
CA GLU A 40 14.43 -0.01 4.33
C GLU A 40 15.73 0.54 3.76
N LYS A 41 16.57 -0.33 3.18
CA LYS A 41 17.82 0.06 2.54
C LYS A 41 17.59 0.88 1.27
N ALA A 42 16.63 0.50 0.44
CA ALA A 42 16.36 1.17 -0.84
C ALA A 42 15.67 2.53 -0.66
N LEU A 43 14.67 2.59 0.24
CA LEU A 43 13.86 3.79 0.46
C LEU A 43 14.63 4.92 1.14
N THR A 44 15.74 4.59 1.83
CA THR A 44 16.67 5.58 2.43
C THR A 44 15.91 6.61 3.27
N TYR A 45 14.93 6.15 4.06
CA TYR A 45 14.16 7.05 4.90
C TYR A 45 15.07 7.76 5.90
N SER A 46 14.75 9.02 6.15
CA SER A 46 15.46 9.78 7.18
C SER A 46 15.19 9.17 8.55
N ASP A 47 16.16 9.29 9.44
CA ASP A 47 16.10 8.85 10.84
C ASP A 47 15.04 9.57 11.71
N GLY A 48 14.21 10.42 11.11
CA GLY A 48 13.21 11.22 11.81
C GLY A 48 13.76 12.38 12.64
N SER A 49 15.08 12.60 12.68
CA SER A 49 15.72 13.65 13.50
C SER A 49 15.32 15.06 13.11
N LYS A 50 14.98 15.28 11.83
CA LYS A 50 14.56 16.59 11.30
C LYS A 50 13.10 16.95 11.61
N GLY A 51 12.38 16.08 12.30
CA GLY A 51 10.94 16.23 12.54
C GLY A 51 10.10 16.05 11.27
N GLY A 52 8.78 16.07 11.43
CA GLY A 52 7.82 15.86 10.35
C GLY A 52 6.94 14.62 10.54
N ARG A 53 6.04 14.37 9.58
CA ARG A 53 5.18 13.19 9.61
C ARG A 53 6.04 11.95 9.32
N PRO A 54 5.98 10.90 10.15
CA PRO A 54 6.66 9.64 9.87
C PRO A 54 6.25 9.08 8.50
N PRO A 55 7.18 8.49 7.72
CA PRO A 55 6.82 7.80 6.50
C PRO A 55 5.88 6.62 6.82
N PHE A 56 5.09 6.21 5.83
CA PHE A 56 4.36 4.94 5.93
C PHE A 56 5.35 3.78 6.07
N GLY A 57 4.91 2.70 6.72
CA GLY A 57 5.71 1.49 6.79
C GLY A 57 6.09 1.02 5.37
N PRO A 58 7.32 0.56 5.13
CA PRO A 58 7.78 0.16 3.79
C PRO A 58 6.89 -0.89 3.12
N VAL A 59 6.34 -1.79 3.93
CA VAL A 59 5.48 -2.91 3.49
C VAL A 59 4.03 -2.48 3.28
N LEU A 60 3.55 -1.40 3.92
CA LEU A 60 2.17 -0.91 3.80
C LEU A 60 1.80 -0.44 2.37
N MET A 61 2.79 -0.32 1.48
CA MET A 61 2.59 0.08 0.09
C MET A 61 2.31 -1.11 -0.85
N PHE A 62 2.37 -2.35 -0.34
CA PHE A 62 2.28 -3.60 -1.11
C PHE A 62 1.27 -4.56 -0.46
#